data_AF-A0A535ZWL2-F1
#
_entry.id   AF-A0A535ZWL2-F1
#
_cell.length_a   1.000
_cell.length_b   1.000
_cell.length_c   1.000
_cell.angle_alpha   90.00
_cell.angle_beta   90.00
_cell.angle_gamma   90.00
#
_symmetry.space_group_name_H-M   'P 1'
#
loop_
_entity.id
_entity.type
_entity.pdbx_description
1 polymer ?
#
loop_
_entity_poly.entity_id
_entity_poly.type
_entity_poly.pdbx_seq_one_letter_code
_entity_poly.pdbx_strand_id
1 'polypeptide(L)' 'MTRILSYNILVGATRRVDPLTRMIQAAQPDVVGLVEATNPRVIEELARRLDMQHVMSANARHLQDWQVALLSR' A
#
# COMPACT_ATOMS: atom_id res chain seq x y z
N MET A 1 -5.40 -15.00 14.71
CA MET A 1 -4.01 -14.50 14.83
C MET A 1 -3.80 -13.45 13.77
N THR A 2 -3.37 -12.25 14.13
CA THR A 2 -3.21 -11.13 13.19
C THR A 2 -1.99 -11.32 12.29
N ARG A 3 -2.17 -11.21 10.98
CA ARG A 3 -1.12 -11.32 9.96
C ARG A 3 -0.78 -9.93 9.41
N ILE A 4 0.48 -9.53 9.54
CA ILE A 4 0.96 -8.21 9.12
C ILE A 4 1.94 -8.39 7.97
N LEU A 5 1.71 -7.71 6.85
CA LEU A 5 2.62 -7.62 5.72
C LEU A 5 3.21 -6.21 5.66
N SER A 6 4.52 -6.08 5.50
CA SER A 6 5.16 -4.81 5.16
C SER A 6 5.88 -4.98 3.83
N TYR A 7 5.67 -4.05 2.90
CA TYR A 7 6.26 -4.11 1.58
C TYR A 7 6.61 -2.72 1.06
N ASN A 8 7.85 -2.54 0.62
CA ASN A 8 8.24 -1.35 -0.13
C ASN A 8 7.79 -1.50 -1.59
N ILE A 9 6.87 -0.64 -2.02
CA ILE A 9 6.28 -0.73 -3.36
C ILE A 9 7.09 -0.01 -4.44
N LEU A 10 8.23 0.59 -4.10
CA LEU A 10 9.15 1.33 -4.95
C LEU A 10 8.45 2.44 -5.75
N VAL A 11 8.57 3.67 -5.25
CA VAL A 11 8.06 4.91 -5.89
C VAL A 11 6.63 4.79 -6.42
N GLY A 12 5.70 4.41 -5.53
CA GLY A 12 4.26 4.41 -5.81
C GLY A 12 3.78 3.30 -6.74
N ALA A 13 4.60 2.28 -7.05
CA ALA A 13 4.22 1.10 -7.82
C ALA A 13 3.47 1.35 -9.14
N THR A 14 3.88 2.39 -9.87
CA THR A 14 3.32 2.69 -11.19
C THR A 14 3.37 1.45 -12.09
N ARG A 15 2.21 1.08 -12.67
CA ARG A 15 1.99 -0.13 -13.52
C ARG A 15 2.17 -1.49 -12.82
N ARG A 16 2.25 -1.54 -11.49
CA ARG A 16 2.42 -2.79 -10.71
C ARG A 16 1.25 -3.12 -9.78
N VAL A 17 0.10 -2.48 -9.95
CA VAL A 17 -1.10 -2.73 -9.11
C VAL A 17 -1.54 -4.20 -9.18
N ASP A 18 -1.64 -4.77 -10.38
CA ASP A 18 -2.08 -6.17 -10.58
C ASP A 18 -1.17 -7.19 -9.88
N PRO A 19 0.16 -7.21 -10.12
CA PRO A 19 1.04 -8.17 -9.44
C PRO A 19 1.10 -7.93 -7.93
N LEU A 20 1.05 -6.68 -7.45
CA LEU A 20 1.01 -6.39 -6.02
C LEU A 20 -0.26 -6.89 -5.37
N THR A 21 -1.42 -6.69 -6.01
CA THR A 21 -2.71 -7.19 -5.51
C THR A 21 -2.63 -8.69 -5.29
N ARG A 22 -2.17 -9.45 -6.29
CA ARG A 22 -2.04 -10.91 -6.21
C ARG A 22 -1.08 -11.35 -5.10
N MET A 23 0.08 -10.69 -4.99
CA MET A 23 1.08 -10.99 -3.97
C MET A 23 0.52 -10.76 -2.56
N ILE A 24 -0.12 -9.60 -2.34
CA ILE A 24 -0.70 -9.25 -1.05
C ILE A 24 -1.85 -10.21 -0.70
N GLN A 25 -2.74 -10.52 -1.64
CA GLN A 25 -3.82 -11.48 -1.44
C GLN A 25 -3.31 -12.88 -1.05
N ALA A 26 -2.25 -13.37 -1.72
CA ALA A 26 -1.67 -14.67 -1.43
C ALA A 26 -1.11 -14.78 0.00
N ALA A 27 -0.63 -13.67 0.57
CA ALA A 27 -0.15 -13.62 1.95
C ALA A 27 -1.28 -13.62 3.00
N GLN A 28 -2.53 -13.36 2.58
CA GLN A 28 -3.72 -13.23 3.43
C GLN A 28 -3.51 -12.31 4.66
N PRO A 29 -3.02 -11.07 4.50
CA PRO A 29 -2.73 -10.19 5.64
C PRO A 29 -3.98 -9.50 6.17
N ASP A 30 -4.07 -9.31 7.48
CA ASP A 30 -5.08 -8.48 8.14
C ASP A 30 -4.69 -6.99 8.12
N VAL A 31 -3.38 -6.71 8.09
CA VAL A 31 -2.80 -5.36 8.01
C VAL A 31 -1.67 -5.34 6.99
N VAL A 32 -1.64 -4.33 6.12
CA VAL A 32 -0.58 -4.12 5.13
C VAL A 32 0.05 -2.73 5.30
N GLY A 33 1.35 -2.68 5.57
CA GLY A 33 2.14 -1.45 5.51
C GLY A 33 2.83 -1.33 4.14
N LEU A 34 2.59 -0.22 3.44
CA LEU A 34 3.20 0.08 2.14
C LEU A 34 4.17 1.24 2.29
N VAL A 35 5.45 0.97 2.03
CA VAL A 35 6.52 2.00 2.02
C VAL A 35 6.73 2.51 0.61
N GLU A 36 7.11 3.78 0.48
CA GLU A 36 7.18 4.52 -0.80
C GLU A 36 5.84 4.60 -1.52
N ALA A 37 4.77 4.81 -0.75
CA ALA A 37 3.40 5.01 -1.19
C ALA A 37 3.16 6.41 -1.82
N THR A 38 4.03 6.82 -2.75
CA THR A 38 4.04 8.18 -3.33
C THR A 38 2.97 8.43 -4.40
N ASN A 39 2.19 7.41 -4.77
CA ASN A 39 1.09 7.52 -5.72
C ASN A 39 -0.24 7.13 -5.04
N PRO A 40 -1.03 8.11 -4.54
CA PRO A 40 -2.28 7.84 -3.83
C PRO A 40 -3.28 6.99 -4.63
N ARG A 41 -3.35 7.17 -5.95
CA ARG A 41 -4.27 6.40 -6.82
C ARG A 41 -3.96 4.91 -6.81
N VAL A 42 -2.68 4.53 -6.68
CA VAL A 42 -2.28 3.13 -6.55
C VAL A 42 -2.69 2.56 -5.21
N ILE A 43 -2.60 3.35 -4.13
CA ILE A 43 -3.01 2.93 -2.78
C ILE A 43 -4.52 2.74 -2.71
N GLU A 44 -5.30 3.70 -3.22
CA GLU A 44 -6.76 3.62 -3.31
C GLU A 44 -7.21 2.38 -4.08
N GLU A 45 -6.58 2.12 -5.23
CA GLU A 45 -6.93 0.96 -6.06
C GLU A 45 -6.52 -0.37 -5.39
N LEU A 46 -5.37 -0.42 -4.71
CA LEU A 46 -4.98 -1.60 -3.92
C LEU A 46 -5.97 -1.85 -2.78
N ALA A 47 -6.32 -0.81 -2.02
CA ALA A 47 -7.27 -0.90 -0.92
C ALA A 47 -8.63 -1.41 -1.40
N ARG A 48 -9.15 -0.86 -2.50
CA ARG A 48 -10.40 -1.28 -3.14
C ARG A 48 -10.37 -2.74 -3.58
N ARG A 49 -9.27 -3.21 -4.19
CA ARG A 49 -9.15 -4.60 -4.67
C ARG A 49 -8.93 -5.63 -3.56
N LEU A 50 -8.34 -5.20 -2.46
CA LEU A 50 -8.09 -6.02 -1.28
C LEU A 50 -9.26 -6.01 -0.29
N ASP A 51 -10.30 -5.22 -0.58
CA ASP A 51 -11.43 -4.95 0.32
C ASP A 51 -10.95 -4.47 1.70
N MET A 52 -10.08 -3.47 1.69
CA MET A 52 -9.45 -2.88 2.88
C MET A 52 -9.71 -1.38 2.93
N GLN A 53 -9.83 -0.86 4.16
CA GLN A 53 -9.70 0.57 4.42
C GLN A 53 -8.23 0.98 4.29
N HIS A 54 -7.96 2.26 4.05
CA HIS A 54 -6.59 2.76 3.99
C HIS A 54 -6.43 4.13 4.66
N VAL A 55 -5.22 4.37 5.16
CA VAL A 55 -4.75 5.68 5.60
C VAL A 55 -3.37 5.93 4.99
N MET A 56 -3.11 7.17 4.58
CA MET A 56 -1.79 7.59 4.12
C MET A 56 -1.15 8.50 5.16
N SER A 57 0.19 8.47 5.24
CA SER A 57 0.95 9.47 5.97
C SER A 57 0.68 10.86 5.41
N ALA A 58 1.04 11.91 6.17
CA ALA A 58 0.92 13.29 5.71
C ALA A 58 1.54 13.51 4.31
N ASN A 59 1.03 14.53 3.61
CA ASN A 59 1.56 14.92 2.31
C ASN A 59 3.06 15.19 2.40
N ALA A 60 3.80 14.66 1.42
CA ALA A 60 5.20 15.00 1.20
C ALA A 60 5.34 16.53 1.09
N ARG A 61 6.21 17.12 1.92
CA ARG A 61 6.55 18.54 1.88
C ARG A 61 7.78 18.80 1.01
N HIS A 62 8.60 17.77 0.81
CA HIS A 62 9.80 17.80 -0.02
C HIS A 62 9.77 16.67 -1.05
N LEU A 63 10.52 16.87 -2.16
CA LEU A 63 10.62 15.90 -3.26
C LEU A 63 11.20 14.54 -2.84
N GLN A 64 11.85 14.47 -1.68
CA GLN A 64 12.49 13.26 -1.14
C GLN A 64 11.66 12.61 -0.02
N ASP A 65 10.49 13.16 0.31
CA ASP A 65 9.66 12.61 1.37
C ASP A 65 8.97 11.34 0.86
N TRP A 66 9.36 10.21 1.44
CA TRP A 66 8.73 8.94 1.19
C TRP A 66 7.43 8.85 1.98
N GLN A 67 6.31 8.70 1.26
CA GLN A 67 5.01 8.48 1.89
C GLN A 67 4.84 7.02 2.27
N VAL A 68 4.04 6.79 3.31
CA VAL A 68 3.68 5.46 3.79
C VAL A 68 2.16 5.33 3.72
N ALA A 69 1.65 4.13 3.47
CA ALA A 69 0.24 3.83 3.62
C ALA A 69 0.04 2.60 4.50
N LEU A 70 -1.09 2.56 5.20
CA LEU A 70 -1.53 1.41 5.97
C LEU A 70 -2.92 1.00 5.50
N LEU A 71 -3.09 -0.27 5.19
CA LEU A 71 -4.35 -0.88 4.80
C LEU A 71 -4.77 -1.91 5.86
N SER A 72 -6.06 -1.98 6.19
CA SER A 72 -6.60 -2.95 7.13
C SER A 72 -8.05 -3.31 6.82
N ARG A 73 -8.48 -4.52 7.22
CA ARG A 73 -9.88 -4.94 7.21
C ARG A 73 -10.62 -4.48 8.46
#